data_AF-A0A8S2KQC6-F1
#
_entry.id   AF-A0A8S2KQC6-F1
#
_cell.length_a   1.000
_cell.length_b   1.000
_cell.length_c   1.000
_cell.angle_alpha   90.00
_cell.angle_beta   90.00
_cell.angle_gamma   90.00
#
_symmetry.space_group_name_H-M   'P 1'
#
loop_
_entity.id
_entity.type
_entity.pdbx_description
1 polymer ?
#
loop_
_entity_poly.entity_id
_entity_poly.type
_entity_poly.pdbx_seq_one_letter_code
_entity_poly.pdbx_strand_id
1 'polypeptide(L)'
;DIRLPQLALAIRAAINESTGQTPAFLMYGQELKLPLDLMYGPEVEVLDELRSSDEVRAYTERLKAILDSAHESAKENLEIARENQKSSYDL
;
A
#
# COMPACT_ATOMS: atom_id res chain seq x y z
N ASP A 1 10.50 -25.12 7.01
CA ASP A 1 10.25 -23.73 6.59
C ASP A 1 8.84 -23.62 6.00
N ILE A 2 7.81 -23.50 6.85
CA ILE A 2 6.38 -23.49 6.43
C ILE A 2 5.75 -22.11 6.65
N ARG A 3 6.40 -21.25 7.46
CA ARG A 3 5.84 -19.97 7.89
C ARG A 3 6.38 -18.74 7.15
N LEU A 4 7.40 -18.91 6.31
CA LEU A 4 7.99 -17.82 5.56
C LEU A 4 6.96 -17.05 4.69
N PRO A 5 6.02 -17.71 3.98
CA PRO A 5 5.01 -16.98 3.20
C PRO A 5 4.06 -16.16 4.07
N GLN A 6 3.70 -16.66 5.26
CA GLN A 6 2.80 -15.98 6.19
C GLN A 6 3.49 -14.76 6.81
N LEU A 7 4.77 -14.88 7.14
CA LEU A 7 5.58 -13.76 7.62
C LEU A 7 5.75 -12.69 6.54
N ALA A 8 6.05 -13.10 5.30
CA ALA A 8 6.17 -12.16 4.19
C ALA A 8 4.85 -11.41 3.93
N LEU A 9 3.71 -12.09 4.04
CA LEU A 9 2.39 -11.47 3.95
C LEU A 9 2.19 -10.44 5.06
N ALA A 10 2.45 -10.83 6.32
CA ALA A 10 2.29 -9.94 7.47
C ALA A 10 3.16 -8.67 7.34
N ILE A 11 4.42 -8.81 6.90
CA ILE A 11 5.31 -7.68 6.69
C ILE A 11 4.77 -6.74 5.60
N ARG A 12 4.18 -7.27 4.53
CA ARG A 12 3.65 -6.44 3.42
C ARG A 12 2.34 -5.73 3.77
N ALA A 13 1.54 -6.30 4.65
CA ALA A 13 0.23 -5.78 5.05
C ALA A 13 0.27 -4.94 6.34
N ALA A 14 1.35 -5.01 7.13
CA ALA A 14 1.49 -4.21 8.34
C ALA A 14 1.94 -2.78 7.99
N ILE A 15 1.40 -1.81 8.74
CA ILE A 15 1.86 -0.41 8.67
C ILE A 15 3.30 -0.36 9.18
N ASN A 16 4.19 0.24 8.39
CA ASN A 16 5.55 0.50 8.82
C ASN A 16 5.60 1.81 9.61
N GLU A 17 6.17 1.78 10.81
CA GLU A 17 6.22 2.94 11.71
C GLU A 17 6.97 4.14 11.12
N SER A 18 8.00 3.91 10.30
CA SER A 18 8.81 4.98 9.72
C SER A 18 8.18 5.62 8.48
N THR A 19 7.34 4.89 7.74
CA THR A 19 6.65 5.43 6.56
C THR A 19 5.19 5.77 6.82
N GLY A 20 4.58 5.25 7.90
CA GLY A 20 3.17 5.41 8.22
C GLY A 20 2.21 4.68 7.26
N GLN A 21 2.73 3.85 6.36
CA GLN A 21 1.96 3.17 5.30
C GLN A 21 2.35 1.68 5.24
N THR A 22 1.48 0.85 4.66
CA THR A 22 1.83 -0.55 4.38
C THR A 22 2.74 -0.65 3.16
N PRO A 23 3.71 -1.59 3.13
CA PRO A 23 4.54 -1.80 1.94
C PRO A 23 3.71 -2.17 0.70
N ALA A 24 2.62 -2.92 0.86
CA ALA A 24 1.73 -3.26 -0.25
C ALA A 24 1.07 -2.01 -0.86
N PHE A 25 0.58 -1.09 -0.03
CA PHE A 25 -0.01 0.15 -0.50
C PHE A 25 1.00 1.02 -1.26
N LEU A 26 2.23 1.13 -0.76
CA LEU A 26 3.29 1.88 -1.45
C LEU A 26 3.72 1.23 -2.78
N MET A 27 3.56 -0.08 -2.94
CA MET A 27 3.92 -0.77 -4.20
C MET A 27 2.79 -0.79 -5.23
N TYR A 28 1.54 -0.94 -4.77
CA TYR A 28 0.41 -1.23 -5.65
C TYR A 28 -0.68 -0.15 -5.65
N GLY A 29 -0.58 0.85 -4.77
CA GLY A 29 -1.61 1.89 -4.57
C GLY A 29 -2.91 1.35 -3.96
N GLN A 30 -2.87 0.11 -3.46
CA GLN A 30 -4.00 -0.58 -2.83
C GLN A 30 -3.49 -1.67 -1.87
N GLU A 31 -4.32 -2.01 -0.90
CA GLU A 31 -4.01 -3.08 0.05
C GLU A 31 -4.12 -4.48 -0.59
N LEU A 32 -3.41 -5.45 -0.01
CA LEU A 32 -3.49 -6.84 -0.47
C LEU A 32 -4.89 -7.40 -0.24
N LYS A 33 -5.45 -8.02 -1.27
CA LYS A 33 -6.70 -8.79 -1.16
C LYS A 33 -6.40 -10.15 -0.54
N LEU A 34 -6.91 -10.39 0.66
CA LEU A 34 -6.79 -11.67 1.35
C LEU A 34 -7.87 -12.64 0.86
N PRO A 35 -7.67 -13.96 0.99
CA PRO A 35 -8.71 -14.94 0.68
C PRO A 35 -10.02 -14.69 1.43
N LEU A 36 -9.96 -14.13 2.63
CA LEU A 36 -11.13 -13.74 3.40
C LEU A 36 -11.92 -12.61 2.72
N ASP A 37 -11.22 -11.63 2.14
CA ASP A 37 -11.83 -10.53 1.39
C ASP A 37 -12.47 -11.02 0.08
N LEU A 38 -12.00 -12.13 -0.48
CA LEU A 38 -12.63 -12.73 -1.65
C LEU A 38 -13.89 -13.52 -1.29
N MET A 39 -13.94 -14.13 -0.11
CA MET A 39 -15.09 -14.90 0.37
C MET A 39 -16.21 -14.03 0.95
N TYR A 40 -15.85 -12.92 1.60
CA TYR A 40 -16.79 -12.08 2.35
C TYR A 40 -16.69 -10.58 2.02
N GLY A 41 -15.75 -10.18 1.17
CA GLY A 41 -15.65 -8.80 0.75
C GLY A 41 -16.80 -8.41 -0.17
N PRO A 42 -16.95 -7.10 -0.43
CA PRO A 42 -17.96 -6.61 -1.35
C PRO A 42 -17.78 -7.29 -2.69
N GLU A 43 -18.89 -7.79 -3.24
CA GLU A 43 -18.92 -8.36 -4.57
C GLU A 43 -18.44 -7.27 -5.53
N VAL A 44 -17.19 -7.39 -5.98
CA VAL A 44 -16.69 -6.53 -7.04
C VAL A 44 -17.52 -6.94 -8.24
N GLU A 45 -18.41 -6.05 -8.68
CA GLU A 45 -19.06 -6.22 -9.97
C GLU A 45 -17.95 -6.50 -10.97
N VAL A 46 -17.87 -7.77 -11.39
CA VAL A 46 -17.01 -8.18 -12.48
C VAL A 46 -17.69 -7.53 -13.67
N LEU A 47 -17.32 -6.28 -13.95
CA LEU A 47 -17.65 -5.59 -15.18
C LEU A 47 -16.87 -6.35 -16.26
N ASP A 48 -17.43 -7.50 -16.67
CA ASP A 48 -16.93 -8.37 -17.72
C ASP A 48 -17.26 -7.82 -19.12
N GLU A 49 -17.50 -6.51 -19.20
CA GLU A 49 -17.89 -5.85 -20.44
C GLU A 49 -16.98 -4.66 -20.67
N LEU A 50 -15.98 -4.86 -21.52
CA LEU A 50 -15.29 -3.85 -22.33
C LEU A 50 -15.11 -2.49 -21.64
N ARG A 51 -14.23 -2.40 -20.64
CA ARG A 51 -13.82 -1.09 -20.09
C ARG A 51 -13.34 -0.20 -21.23
N SER A 52 -13.95 0.97 -21.38
CA SER A 52 -13.56 1.91 -22.41
C SER A 52 -12.10 2.34 -22.22
N SER A 53 -11.42 2.73 -23.30
CA SER A 53 -10.05 3.24 -23.20
C SER A 53 -9.94 4.44 -22.26
N ASP A 54 -11.02 5.22 -22.12
CA ASP A 54 -11.08 6.40 -21.27
C ASP A 54 -11.22 6.02 -19.78
N GLU A 55 -12.01 5.00 -19.45
CA GLU A 55 -12.09 4.46 -18.08
C GLU A 55 -10.76 3.88 -17.59
N VAL A 56 -10.08 3.12 -18.46
CA VAL A 56 -8.75 2.58 -18.14
C VAL A 56 -7.77 3.74 -17.89
N ARG A 57 -7.78 4.76 -18.74
CA ARG A 57 -6.93 5.94 -18.56
C ARG A 57 -7.22 6.66 -17.24
N ALA A 58 -8.49 6.95 -16.95
CA ALA A 58 -8.89 7.61 -15.72
C ALA A 58 -8.48 6.82 -14.47
N TYR A 59 -8.60 5.49 -14.50
CA TYR A 59 -8.12 4.63 -13.43
C TYR A 59 -6.59 4.73 -13.27
N THR A 60 -5.82 4.68 -14.36
CA THR A 60 -4.36 4.78 -14.28
C THR A 60 -3.90 6.15 -13.76
N GLU A 61 -4.57 7.24 -14.13
CA GLU A 61 -4.26 8.59 -13.65
C GLU A 61 -4.56 8.71 -12.15
N ARG A 62 -5.71 8.20 -11.71
CA ARG A 62 -6.05 8.13 -10.29
C ARG A 62 -5.03 7.30 -9.51
N LEU A 63 -4.64 6.15 -10.03
CA LEU A 63 -3.68 5.27 -9.36
C LEU A 63 -2.31 5.95 -9.21
N LYS A 64 -1.84 6.66 -10.24
CA LYS A 64 -0.60 7.46 -10.17
C LYS A 64 -0.71 8.54 -9.11
N ALA A 65 -1.80 9.31 -9.08
CA ALA A 65 -2.00 10.36 -8.09
C ALA A 65 -2.01 9.82 -6.65
N ILE A 66 -2.62 8.65 -6.43
CA ILE A 66 -2.61 7.96 -5.13
C ILE A 66 -1.18 7.59 -4.74
N LEU A 67 -0.43 6.95 -5.64
CA LEU A 67 0.95 6.55 -5.39
C LEU A 67 1.86 7.75 -5.12
N ASP A 68 1.74 8.83 -5.90
CA ASP A 68 2.53 10.04 -5.71
C ASP A 68 2.28 10.65 -4.33
N SER A 69 1.01 10.77 -3.93
CA SER A 69 0.63 11.27 -2.60
C SER A 69 1.12 10.34 -1.48
N ALA A 70 1.01 9.02 -1.64
CA ALA A 70 1.44 8.06 -0.65
C ALA A 70 2.97 8.09 -0.46
N HIS A 71 3.72 8.20 -1.55
CA HIS A 71 5.17 8.32 -1.51
C HIS A 71 5.64 9.61 -0.87
N GLU A 72 4.95 10.73 -1.14
CA GLU A 72 5.31 12.00 -0.53
C GLU A 72 5.09 11.96 0.99
N SER A 73 3.93 11.46 1.44
CA SER A 73 3.66 11.25 2.87
C SER A 73 4.68 10.30 3.52
N ALA A 74 5.06 9.22 2.83
CA ALA A 74 6.06 8.29 3.34
C ALA A 74 7.45 8.94 3.48
N LYS A 75 7.85 9.85 2.58
CA LYS A 75 9.11 10.59 2.69
C LYS A 75 9.09 11.54 3.88
N GLU A 76 8.02 12.31 4.06
CA GLU A 76 7.87 13.22 5.20
C GLU A 76 8.00 12.45 6.53
N ASN A 77 7.31 11.31 6.64
CA ASN A 77 7.40 10.44 7.82
C ASN A 77 8.82 9.90 8.02
N LEU A 78 9.51 9.51 6.95
CA LEU A 78 10.89 9.03 7.03
C LEU A 78 11.85 10.13 7.50
N GLU A 79 11.65 11.37 7.07
CA GLU A 79 12.46 12.51 7.52
C GLU A 79 12.29 12.76 9.02
N ILE A 80 11.04 12.76 9.50
CA ILE A 80 10.70 12.89 10.93
C ILE A 80 11.28 11.72 11.72
N ALA A 81 11.10 10.48 11.25
CA ALA A 81 11.63 9.29 11.90
C ALA A 81 13.16 9.34 11.99
N ARG A 82 13.84 9.83 10.94
CA ARG A 82 15.29 10.01 10.93
C ARG A 82 15.75 11.06 11.95
N GLU A 83 15.04 12.18 12.06
CA GLU A 83 15.35 13.22 13.05
C GLU A 83 15.17 12.72 14.48
N ASN A 84 14.09 11.99 14.74
CA ASN A 84 13.81 11.36 16.04
C ASN A 84 14.86 10.30 16.40
N GLN A 85 15.29 9.49 15.42
CA GLN A 85 16.35 8.51 15.66
C GLN A 85 17.67 9.21 15.98
N LYS A 86 18.03 10.24 15.22
CA LYS A 86 19.26 11.00 15.48
C LYS A 86 19.28 11.58 16.90
N SER A 87 18.20 12.25 17.31
CA SER A 87 18.11 12.81 18.66
C SER A 87 18.13 11.75 19.77
N SER A 88 17.58 10.57 19.53
CA SER A 88 17.64 9.45 20.47
C SER A 88 19.03 8.81 20.59
N TYR A 89 19.85 8.83 19.53
CA TYR A 89 21.21 8.28 19.55
C TYR A 89 22.26 9.26 20.08
N ASP A 90 21.98 10.57 20.00
CA ASP A 90 22.85 11.63 20.51
C ASP A 90 22.74 11.82 22.05
N LEU A 91 21.87 11.05 22.72
CA LEU A 91 21.65 11.05 24.18
C LEU A 91 22.40 9.90 24.88
#